data_AF-A0A970X7S8-F1
#
_entry.id   AF-A0A970X7S8-F1
#
_cell.length_a   1.000
_cell.length_b   1.000
_cell.length_c   1.000
_cell.angle_alpha   90.00
_cell.angle_beta   90.00
_cell.angle_gamma   90.00
#
_symmetry.space_group_name_H-M   'P 1'
#
loop_
_entity.id
_entity.type
_entity.pdbx_description
1 polymer ?
#
loop_
_entity_poly.entity_id
_entity_poly.type
_entity_poly.pdbx_seq_one_letter_code
_entity_poly.pdbx_strand_id
1 'polypeptide(L)'
;MVEIMTLSFDEQLARLAARELPASPETLATARMHPEPARSAVAWSREAVPIAQAVGLIERDGRGVVLGHLTPEDLERFVPIDAIELPNADAYTLVDVDLGADSRNVAPEDALQTILAAGRSPLTLDEGVALMLQQPGVIAPNWGFSLAGSRCGDQRVPALWISDRKPKLGWCWDRNPHTWLGTASCASRAVGD
;
A
#
# COMPACT_ATOMS: atom_id res chain seq x y z
N MET A 1 5.27 -7.40 -16.78
CA MET A 1 4.43 -6.46 -16.00
C MET A 1 4.55 -6.89 -14.54
N VAL A 2 4.78 -5.95 -13.63
CA VAL A 2 4.86 -6.29 -12.20
C VAL A 2 3.43 -6.33 -11.67
N GLU A 3 3.05 -7.43 -11.06
CA GLU A 3 1.72 -7.68 -10.54
C GLU A 3 1.82 -8.20 -9.11
N ILE A 4 0.75 -8.02 -8.35
CA ILE A 4 0.59 -8.67 -7.05
C ILE A 4 0.38 -10.17 -7.24
N MET A 5 1.05 -10.99 -6.44
CA MET A 5 0.82 -12.43 -6.39
C MET A 5 -0.49 -12.75 -5.68
N THR A 6 -1.17 -13.81 -6.09
CA THR A 6 -2.22 -14.42 -5.27
C THR A 6 -1.55 -15.35 -4.26
N LEU A 7 -1.66 -14.99 -2.98
CA LEU A 7 -1.14 -15.76 -1.85
C LEU A 7 -2.32 -16.29 -1.04
N SER A 8 -2.20 -17.46 -0.45
CA SER A 8 -3.20 -17.87 0.55
C SER A 8 -3.15 -16.93 1.75
N PHE A 9 -4.23 -16.87 2.53
CA PHE A 9 -4.25 -16.06 3.74
C PHE A 9 -3.18 -16.51 4.75
N ASP A 10 -2.94 -17.82 4.85
CA ASP A 10 -1.89 -18.37 5.73
C ASP A 10 -0.48 -17.94 5.27
N GLU A 11 -0.23 -17.88 3.97
CA GLU A 11 1.03 -17.33 3.44
C GLU A 11 1.18 -15.84 3.73
N GLN A 12 0.09 -15.06 3.62
CA GLN A 12 0.08 -13.64 3.96
C GLN A 12 0.44 -13.43 5.45
N LEU A 13 -0.22 -14.16 6.36
CA LEU A 13 0.09 -14.11 7.78
C LEU A 13 1.51 -14.56 8.11
N ALA A 14 1.99 -15.65 7.50
CA ALA A 14 3.35 -16.13 7.74
C ALA A 14 4.41 -15.07 7.35
N ARG A 15 4.17 -14.35 6.26
CA ARG A 15 5.06 -13.25 5.83
C ARG A 15 5.01 -12.06 6.77
N LEU A 16 3.83 -11.71 7.29
CA LEU A 16 3.66 -10.63 8.28
C LEU A 16 4.28 -10.99 9.63
N ALA A 17 4.10 -12.23 10.10
CA ALA A 17 4.69 -12.72 11.35
C ALA A 17 6.22 -12.67 11.33
N ALA A 18 6.84 -12.88 10.16
CA ALA A 18 8.29 -12.75 9.98
C ALA A 18 8.82 -11.30 10.07
N ARG A 19 7.94 -10.29 10.17
CA ARG A 19 8.31 -8.86 10.25
C ARG A 19 8.32 -8.30 11.67
N GLU A 20 8.04 -9.11 12.70
CA GLU A 20 7.97 -8.62 14.09
C GLU A 20 7.01 -7.43 14.27
N LEU A 21 5.83 -7.50 13.63
CA LEU A 21 4.81 -6.45 13.73
C LEU A 21 4.28 -6.31 15.18
N PRO A 22 3.91 -5.09 15.61
CA PRO A 22 3.25 -4.85 16.89
C PRO A 22 1.90 -5.59 17.05
N ALA A 23 1.14 -5.72 15.96
CA ALA A 23 -0.13 -6.42 15.96
C ALA A 23 0.07 -7.93 16.14
N SER A 24 -0.77 -8.54 16.98
CA SER A 24 -0.68 -9.98 17.23
C SER A 24 -1.16 -10.78 16.01
N PRO A 25 -0.71 -12.03 15.82
CA PRO A 25 -1.23 -12.91 14.79
C PRO A 25 -2.74 -13.09 14.84
N GLU A 26 -3.33 -13.12 16.05
CA GLU A 26 -4.78 -13.23 16.25
C GLU A 26 -5.51 -11.96 15.75
N THR A 27 -4.92 -10.79 15.97
CA THR A 27 -5.46 -9.51 15.47
C THR A 27 -5.49 -9.54 13.94
N LEU A 28 -4.37 -9.91 13.31
CA LEU A 28 -4.29 -10.00 11.84
C LEU A 28 -5.20 -11.10 11.27
N ALA A 29 -5.42 -12.18 12.01
CA ALA A 29 -6.31 -13.27 11.59
C ALA A 29 -7.78 -12.84 11.46
N THR A 30 -8.21 -11.74 12.10
CA THR A 30 -9.56 -11.18 11.95
C THR A 30 -9.86 -10.65 10.55
N ALA A 31 -8.83 -10.51 9.70
CA ALA A 31 -9.00 -10.12 8.30
C ALA A 31 -9.36 -11.30 7.37
N ARG A 32 -9.40 -12.56 7.85
CA ARG A 32 -9.60 -13.74 7.00
C ARG A 32 -10.96 -13.70 6.32
N MET A 33 -11.00 -13.97 5.02
CA MET A 33 -12.24 -14.05 4.25
C MET A 33 -12.45 -15.42 3.61
N HIS A 34 -13.72 -15.82 3.51
CA HIS A 34 -14.14 -17.02 2.79
C HIS A 34 -15.18 -16.73 1.67
N PRO A 35 -14.90 -17.09 0.40
CA PRO A 35 -13.65 -17.64 -0.11
C PRO A 35 -12.51 -16.61 -0.10
N GLU A 36 -11.27 -17.09 -0.09
CA GLU A 36 -10.09 -16.21 -0.13
C GLU A 36 -10.02 -15.49 -1.49
N PRO A 37 -9.97 -14.14 -1.51
CA PRO A 37 -9.91 -13.38 -2.75
C PRO A 37 -8.55 -13.52 -3.44
N ALA A 38 -8.56 -13.53 -4.78
CA ALA A 38 -7.33 -13.39 -5.56
C ALA A 38 -6.76 -11.97 -5.42
N ARG A 39 -5.44 -11.84 -5.65
CA ARG A 39 -4.74 -10.53 -5.64
C ARG A 39 -5.00 -9.72 -4.36
N SER A 40 -5.02 -10.37 -3.20
CA SER A 40 -5.33 -9.71 -1.93
C SER A 40 -4.10 -9.39 -1.08
N ALA A 41 -4.30 -8.54 -0.09
CA ALA A 41 -3.32 -8.29 0.97
C ALA A 41 -4.04 -7.97 2.30
N VAL A 42 -3.48 -8.43 3.41
CA VAL A 42 -3.94 -8.03 4.76
C VAL A 42 -3.39 -6.65 5.09
N ALA A 43 -4.26 -5.75 5.54
CA ALA A 43 -3.93 -4.41 6.04
C ALA A 43 -4.49 -4.23 7.46
N TRP A 44 -4.17 -3.09 8.08
CA TRP A 44 -4.48 -2.83 9.49
C TRP A 44 -4.72 -1.35 9.77
N SER A 45 -5.27 -1.07 10.95
CA SER A 45 -5.42 0.30 11.48
C SER A 45 -4.09 0.83 12.04
N ARG A 46 -3.95 2.17 12.14
CA ARG A 46 -2.74 2.79 12.72
C ARG A 46 -2.62 2.53 14.22
N GLU A 47 -3.76 2.31 14.87
CA GLU A 47 -3.86 1.91 16.26
C GLU A 47 -3.25 0.52 16.49
N ALA A 48 -3.50 -0.42 15.57
CA ALA A 48 -2.95 -1.77 15.62
C ALA A 48 -1.44 -1.80 15.29
N VAL A 49 -1.02 -1.06 14.27
CA VAL A 49 0.40 -0.91 13.93
C VAL A 49 0.69 0.53 13.47
N PRO A 50 1.49 1.29 14.25
CA PRO A 50 1.87 2.65 13.87
C PRO A 50 2.66 2.71 12.56
N ILE A 51 2.33 3.67 11.70
CA ILE A 51 2.87 3.74 10.33
C ILE A 51 4.39 3.84 10.29
N ALA A 52 5.01 4.62 11.19
CA ALA A 52 6.46 4.75 11.26
C ALA A 52 7.16 3.41 11.59
N GLN A 53 6.54 2.58 12.44
CA GLN A 53 7.06 1.26 12.77
C GLN A 53 6.91 0.31 11.57
N ALA A 54 5.73 0.26 10.94
CA ALA A 54 5.49 -0.57 9.76
C ALA A 54 6.46 -0.23 8.61
N VAL A 55 6.70 1.06 8.36
CA VAL A 55 7.66 1.51 7.35
C VAL A 55 9.07 1.01 7.67
N GLY A 56 9.50 1.09 8.94
CA GLY A 56 10.82 0.61 9.37
C GLY A 56 11.07 -0.88 9.10
N LEU A 57 10.01 -1.68 8.96
CA LEU A 57 10.07 -3.12 8.71
C LEU A 57 10.12 -3.48 7.21
N ILE A 58 9.95 -2.49 6.32
CA ILE A 58 10.04 -2.72 4.88
C ILE A 58 11.47 -3.12 4.52
N GLU A 59 11.60 -4.33 4.01
CA GLU A 59 12.84 -4.86 3.48
C GLU A 59 12.60 -5.54 2.13
N ARG A 60 13.52 -5.30 1.19
CA ARG A 60 13.59 -6.00 -0.08
C ARG A 60 15.02 -6.50 -0.32
N ASP A 61 15.16 -7.80 -0.55
CA ASP A 61 16.44 -8.47 -0.85
C ASP A 61 17.56 -8.11 0.15
N GLY A 62 17.26 -8.14 1.46
CA GLY A 62 18.20 -7.81 2.53
C GLY A 62 18.46 -6.31 2.72
N ARG A 63 17.65 -5.43 2.10
CA ARG A 63 17.83 -3.98 2.15
C ARG A 63 16.59 -3.30 2.71
N GLY A 64 16.78 -2.60 3.83
CA GLY A 64 15.75 -1.77 4.44
C GLY A 64 15.33 -0.57 3.58
N VAL A 65 14.15 -0.05 3.86
CA VAL A 65 13.60 1.14 3.21
C VAL A 65 14.44 2.39 3.43
N VAL A 66 14.44 3.26 2.43
CA VAL A 66 14.96 4.62 2.53
C VAL A 66 13.80 5.60 2.37
N LEU A 67 13.66 6.52 3.32
CA LEU A 67 12.73 7.63 3.21
C LEU A 67 13.26 8.68 2.21
N GLY A 68 12.51 8.91 1.14
CA GLY A 68 12.84 9.89 0.10
C GLY A 68 12.19 11.23 0.38
N HIS A 69 12.95 12.18 0.93
CA HIS A 69 12.45 13.52 1.30
C HIS A 69 11.21 13.48 2.22
N LEU A 70 11.21 12.51 3.13
CA LEU A 70 10.25 12.34 4.22
C LEU A 70 11.02 12.12 5.52
N THR A 71 10.48 12.58 6.63
CA THR A 71 10.86 12.10 7.96
C THR A 71 9.84 11.07 8.47
N PRO A 72 10.16 10.29 9.52
CA PRO A 72 9.16 9.43 10.17
C PRO A 72 7.91 10.19 10.62
N GLU A 73 8.06 11.43 11.08
CA GLU A 73 6.95 12.29 11.51
C GLU A 73 6.09 12.77 10.34
N ASP A 74 6.67 12.96 9.15
CA ASP A 74 5.89 13.31 7.95
C ASP A 74 4.91 12.20 7.54
N LEU A 75 5.21 10.94 7.87
CA LEU A 75 4.33 9.80 7.55
C LEU A 75 2.95 9.96 8.19
N GLU A 76 2.91 10.49 9.40
CA GLU A 76 1.65 10.67 10.13
C GLU A 76 0.71 11.67 9.46
N ARG A 77 1.26 12.62 8.69
CA ARG A 77 0.47 13.65 8.01
C ARG A 77 -0.30 13.11 6.81
N PHE A 78 0.11 11.98 6.22
CA PHE A 78 -0.59 11.38 5.10
C PHE A 78 -1.81 10.62 5.62
N VAL A 79 -2.99 11.21 5.52
CA VAL A 79 -4.25 10.60 5.98
C VAL A 79 -5.10 10.19 4.78
N PRO A 80 -6.05 9.23 4.94
CA PRO A 80 -6.99 8.90 3.89
C PRO A 80 -7.73 10.13 3.35
N ILE A 81 -7.98 10.17 2.05
CA ILE A 81 -8.84 11.20 1.43
C ILE A 81 -10.32 10.96 1.79
N ASP A 82 -11.14 12.00 1.70
CA ASP A 82 -12.59 11.93 2.02
C ASP A 82 -13.35 10.86 1.23
N ALA A 83 -12.88 10.49 0.04
CA ALA A 83 -13.49 9.44 -0.77
C ALA A 83 -13.23 8.00 -0.25
N ILE A 84 -12.43 7.85 0.81
CA ILE A 84 -12.07 6.57 1.40
C ILE A 84 -12.58 6.48 2.83
N GLU A 85 -13.44 5.51 3.05
CA GLU A 85 -13.78 5.04 4.38
C GLU A 85 -12.98 3.76 4.67
N LEU A 86 -12.19 3.78 5.74
CA LEU A 86 -11.50 2.60 6.22
C LEU A 86 -12.43 1.77 7.13
N PRO A 87 -12.31 0.44 7.13
CA PRO A 87 -13.03 -0.40 8.07
C PRO A 87 -12.72 -0.01 9.52
N ASN A 88 -13.74 0.02 10.37
CA ASN A 88 -13.56 0.17 11.82
C ASN A 88 -13.15 -1.18 12.44
N ALA A 89 -11.94 -1.63 12.11
CA ALA A 89 -11.36 -2.89 12.55
C ALA A 89 -9.83 -2.78 12.62
N ASP A 90 -9.20 -3.55 13.51
CA ASP A 90 -7.74 -3.56 13.66
C ASP A 90 -7.02 -4.18 12.46
N ALA A 91 -7.66 -5.13 11.78
CA ALA A 91 -7.18 -5.73 10.54
C ALA A 91 -8.33 -5.93 9.54
N TYR A 92 -8.01 -5.86 8.24
CA TYR A 92 -8.96 -6.06 7.14
C TYR A 92 -8.23 -6.52 5.87
N THR A 93 -8.97 -7.06 4.90
CA THR A 93 -8.43 -7.53 3.62
C THR A 93 -8.69 -6.52 2.51
N LEU A 94 -7.65 -6.22 1.74
CA LEU A 94 -7.74 -5.54 0.45
C LEU A 94 -8.08 -6.57 -0.62
N VAL A 95 -9.17 -6.32 -1.35
CA VAL A 95 -9.65 -7.24 -2.39
C VAL A 95 -9.23 -6.74 -3.76
N ASP A 96 -8.72 -7.65 -4.59
CA ASP A 96 -8.40 -7.39 -5.99
C ASP A 96 -7.47 -6.18 -6.18
N VAL A 97 -6.29 -6.22 -5.57
CA VAL A 97 -5.30 -5.15 -5.66
C VAL A 97 -4.75 -5.04 -7.08
N ASP A 98 -4.73 -3.81 -7.59
CA ASP A 98 -4.11 -3.39 -8.84
C ASP A 98 -3.04 -2.34 -8.53
N LEU A 99 -1.84 -2.53 -9.08
CA LEU A 99 -0.70 -1.63 -8.88
C LEU A 99 -0.68 -0.44 -9.88
N GLY A 100 -1.67 -0.35 -10.77
CA GLY A 100 -1.89 0.79 -11.66
C GLY A 100 -1.03 0.77 -12.92
N ALA A 101 -0.84 -0.39 -13.54
CA ALA A 101 -0.03 -0.51 -14.76
C ALA A 101 -0.54 0.37 -15.91
N ASP A 102 -1.87 0.48 -16.02
CA ASP A 102 -2.57 1.26 -17.03
C ASP A 102 -2.57 2.76 -16.74
N SER A 103 -2.25 3.17 -15.51
CA SER A 103 -2.13 4.57 -15.12
C SER A 103 -0.68 5.07 -15.14
N ARG A 104 0.25 4.35 -15.78
CA ARG A 104 1.61 4.86 -15.99
C ARG A 104 1.60 6.02 -16.96
N ASN A 105 2.51 6.98 -16.73
CA ASN A 105 2.57 8.22 -17.50
C ASN A 105 1.27 9.04 -17.42
N VAL A 106 0.48 8.84 -16.37
CA VAL A 106 -0.71 9.63 -16.02
C VAL A 106 -0.40 10.34 -14.71
N ALA A 107 -0.83 11.59 -14.55
CA ALA A 107 -0.69 12.30 -13.29
C ALA A 107 -1.55 11.61 -12.21
N PRO A 108 -1.09 11.51 -10.96
CA PRO A 108 -1.89 10.92 -9.88
C PRO A 108 -3.30 11.53 -9.73
N GLU A 109 -3.48 12.84 -9.99
CA GLU A 109 -4.79 13.47 -9.93
C GLU A 109 -5.79 12.90 -10.97
N ASP A 110 -5.33 12.68 -12.21
CA ASP A 110 -6.14 12.13 -13.29
C ASP A 110 -6.39 10.62 -13.12
N ALA A 111 -5.36 9.90 -12.65
CA ALA A 111 -5.45 8.48 -12.33
C ALA A 111 -6.48 8.26 -11.21
N LEU A 112 -6.48 9.11 -10.18
CA LEU A 112 -7.45 9.07 -9.10
C LEU A 112 -8.89 9.23 -9.61
N GLN A 113 -9.14 10.20 -10.50
CA GLN A 113 -10.48 10.36 -11.09
C GLN A 113 -10.93 9.10 -11.84
N THR A 114 -10.01 8.49 -12.60
CA THR A 114 -10.30 7.27 -13.37
C THR A 114 -10.59 6.08 -12.46
N ILE A 115 -9.80 5.91 -11.38
CA ILE A 115 -9.99 4.86 -10.38
C ILE A 115 -11.37 4.98 -9.72
N LEU A 116 -11.72 6.18 -9.26
CA LEU A 116 -13.02 6.44 -8.61
C LEU A 116 -14.18 6.25 -9.58
N ALA A 117 -14.05 6.72 -10.83
CA ALA A 117 -15.07 6.53 -11.88
C ALA A 117 -15.28 5.05 -12.23
N ALA A 118 -14.23 4.21 -12.09
CA ALA A 118 -14.31 2.77 -12.26
C ALA A 118 -14.90 2.03 -11.04
N GLY A 119 -15.32 2.74 -10.00
CA GLY A 119 -15.83 2.16 -8.75
C GLY A 119 -14.76 1.46 -7.93
N ARG A 120 -13.47 1.72 -8.19
CA ARG A 120 -12.35 1.20 -7.42
C ARG A 120 -11.94 2.20 -6.35
N SER A 121 -11.29 1.72 -5.31
CA SER A 121 -10.73 2.57 -4.27
C SER A 121 -9.22 2.69 -4.45
N PRO A 122 -8.63 3.90 -4.50
CA PRO A 122 -7.18 4.04 -4.44
C PRO A 122 -6.64 3.52 -3.09
N LEU A 123 -5.41 3.02 -3.07
CA LEU A 123 -4.75 2.59 -1.85
C LEU A 123 -4.18 3.77 -1.06
N THR A 124 -4.25 3.67 0.25
CA THR A 124 -3.64 4.57 1.22
C THR A 124 -2.15 4.26 1.44
N LEU A 125 -1.44 5.18 2.12
CA LEU A 125 -0.06 4.98 2.52
C LEU A 125 0.11 3.67 3.31
N ASP A 126 -0.72 3.48 4.34
CA ASP A 126 -0.70 2.36 5.26
C ASP A 126 -0.91 1.03 4.53
N GLU A 127 -1.85 0.98 3.60
CA GLU A 127 -2.13 -0.20 2.77
C GLU A 127 -0.99 -0.54 1.82
N GLY A 128 -0.35 0.48 1.21
CA GLY A 128 0.85 0.27 0.39
C GLY A 128 2.03 -0.28 1.19
N VAL A 129 2.19 0.16 2.44
CA VAL A 129 3.19 -0.38 3.37
C VAL A 129 2.87 -1.82 3.75
N ALA A 130 1.61 -2.12 4.09
CA ALA A 130 1.16 -3.47 4.39
C ALA A 130 1.42 -4.43 3.22
N LEU A 131 1.15 -3.98 1.99
CA LEU A 131 1.44 -4.72 0.77
C LEU A 131 2.94 -4.98 0.60
N MET A 132 3.80 -3.97 0.83
CA MET A 132 5.26 -4.12 0.74
C MET A 132 5.83 -5.12 1.74
N LEU A 133 5.26 -5.22 2.94
CA LEU A 133 5.69 -6.17 3.96
C LEU A 133 5.38 -7.62 3.57
N GLN A 134 4.26 -7.85 2.90
CA GLN A 134 3.85 -9.15 2.38
C GLN A 134 4.53 -9.49 1.05
N GLN A 135 4.66 -8.53 0.14
CA GLN A 135 5.07 -8.78 -1.24
C GLN A 135 6.09 -7.73 -1.71
N PRO A 136 7.33 -7.73 -1.21
CA PRO A 136 8.31 -6.71 -1.59
C PRO A 136 8.65 -6.69 -3.10
N GLY A 137 8.26 -7.74 -3.85
CA GLY A 137 8.36 -7.80 -5.30
C GLY A 137 7.38 -6.92 -6.08
N VAL A 138 6.41 -6.25 -5.42
CA VAL A 138 5.47 -5.33 -6.08
C VAL A 138 6.11 -4.03 -6.59
N ILE A 139 7.38 -3.81 -6.25
CA ILE A 139 8.25 -2.77 -6.82
C ILE A 139 9.46 -3.40 -7.53
N ALA A 140 9.91 -2.79 -8.63
CA ALA A 140 11.05 -3.26 -9.42
C ALA A 140 11.80 -2.07 -10.05
N PRO A 141 13.01 -2.27 -10.62
CA PRO A 141 13.64 -1.22 -11.42
C PRO A 141 12.69 -0.75 -12.54
N ASN A 142 12.53 0.56 -12.68
CA ASN A 142 11.57 1.21 -13.59
C ASN A 142 10.10 0.87 -13.32
N TRP A 143 9.78 0.46 -12.09
CA TRP A 143 8.41 0.20 -11.66
C TRP A 143 8.18 0.55 -10.18
N GLY A 144 7.17 1.38 -9.95
CA GLY A 144 6.65 1.70 -8.63
C GLY A 144 5.18 2.11 -8.72
N PHE A 145 4.60 2.49 -7.59
CA PHE A 145 3.21 2.95 -7.55
C PHE A 145 3.02 4.07 -6.51
N SER A 146 2.11 4.98 -6.84
CA SER A 146 1.62 6.02 -5.95
C SER A 146 0.40 5.52 -5.17
N LEU A 147 0.21 6.13 -4.01
CA LEU A 147 -0.83 5.81 -3.03
C LEU A 147 -1.75 7.02 -2.92
N ALA A 148 -2.48 7.28 -4.01
CA ALA A 148 -3.34 8.46 -4.16
C ALA A 148 -4.53 8.48 -3.18
N GLY A 149 -4.75 7.38 -2.45
CA GLY A 149 -5.72 7.34 -1.37
C GLY A 149 -5.29 8.10 -0.12
N SER A 150 -4.05 8.58 -0.04
CA SER A 150 -3.58 9.42 1.06
C SER A 150 -3.09 10.80 0.60
N ARG A 151 -3.32 11.81 1.45
CA ARG A 151 -2.90 13.21 1.25
C ARG A 151 -2.40 13.81 2.56
N CYS A 152 -1.50 14.80 2.47
CA CYS A 152 -0.94 15.50 3.62
C CYS A 152 -1.19 17.02 3.63
N GLY A 153 -2.25 17.45 2.94
CA GLY A 153 -2.70 18.85 2.84
C GLY A 153 -1.96 19.68 1.79
N ASP A 154 -1.06 19.07 1.01
CA ASP A 154 -0.37 19.70 -0.12
C ASP A 154 -0.35 18.76 -1.36
N GLN A 155 0.41 19.11 -2.39
CA GLN A 155 0.46 18.36 -3.65
C GLN A 155 1.26 17.06 -3.60
N ARG A 156 1.81 16.66 -2.45
CA ARG A 156 2.57 15.41 -2.35
C ARG A 156 1.62 14.21 -2.29
N VAL A 157 1.91 13.23 -3.12
CA VAL A 157 1.26 11.92 -3.14
C VAL A 157 2.29 10.87 -2.73
N PRO A 158 2.03 10.08 -1.67
CA PRO A 158 3.00 9.07 -1.24
C PRO A 158 3.22 8.03 -2.34
N ALA A 159 4.45 7.55 -2.47
CA ALA A 159 4.83 6.60 -3.51
C ALA A 159 5.93 5.64 -3.05
N LEU A 160 5.89 4.42 -3.60
CA LEU A 160 6.85 3.35 -3.36
C LEU A 160 7.56 2.96 -4.66
N TRP A 161 8.89 2.87 -4.62
CA TRP A 161 9.69 2.51 -5.79
C TRP A 161 11.06 1.95 -5.41
N ILE A 162 11.83 1.48 -6.40
CA ILE A 162 13.23 1.09 -6.20
C ILE A 162 14.17 2.18 -6.73
N SER A 163 15.18 2.52 -5.93
CA SER A 163 16.29 3.36 -6.37
C SER A 163 17.56 2.95 -5.61
N ASP A 164 18.69 2.86 -6.34
CA ASP A 164 19.95 2.31 -5.82
C ASP A 164 19.79 0.92 -5.17
N ARG A 165 18.97 0.07 -5.81
CA ARG A 165 18.60 -1.29 -5.35
C ARG A 165 17.93 -1.33 -3.97
N LYS A 166 17.55 -0.20 -3.39
CA LYS A 166 16.82 -0.12 -2.12
C LYS A 166 15.35 0.19 -2.37
N PRO A 167 14.43 -0.38 -1.57
CA PRO A 167 13.06 0.10 -1.53
C PRO A 167 13.07 1.55 -1.02
N LYS A 168 12.30 2.42 -1.66
CA LYS A 168 12.11 3.81 -1.25
C LYS A 168 10.65 4.09 -1.01
N LEU A 169 10.37 4.77 0.10
CA LEU A 169 9.10 5.41 0.37
C LEU A 169 9.33 6.92 0.36
N GLY A 170 8.65 7.63 -0.52
CA GLY A 170 8.72 9.07 -0.64
C GLY A 170 7.43 9.60 -1.22
N TRP A 171 7.52 10.61 -2.08
CA TRP A 171 6.34 11.19 -2.72
C TRP A 171 6.62 11.63 -4.16
N CYS A 172 5.56 11.78 -4.92
CA CYS A 172 5.52 12.42 -6.23
C CYS A 172 4.56 13.62 -6.19
N TRP A 173 4.67 14.51 -7.18
CA TRP A 173 3.74 15.64 -7.32
C TRP A 173 2.45 15.18 -7.98
N ASP A 174 1.30 15.58 -7.43
CA ASP A 174 -0.03 15.13 -7.85
C ASP A 174 -0.34 15.38 -9.34
N ARG A 175 0.24 16.45 -9.90
CA ARG A 175 0.01 16.88 -11.29
C ARG A 175 1.11 16.45 -12.26
N ASN A 176 2.04 15.59 -11.82
CA ASN A 176 3.20 15.22 -12.62
C ASN A 176 3.14 13.75 -13.05
N PRO A 177 3.06 13.46 -14.36
CA PRO A 177 3.09 12.09 -14.85
C PRO A 177 4.48 11.48 -14.74
N HIS A 178 4.53 10.18 -14.47
CA HIS A 178 5.77 9.41 -14.42
C HIS A 178 5.62 8.10 -15.21
N THR A 179 6.52 7.86 -16.17
CA THR A 179 6.47 6.67 -17.06
C THR A 179 6.67 5.34 -16.34
N TRP A 180 7.17 5.36 -15.11
CA TRP A 180 7.51 4.20 -14.28
C TRP A 180 6.58 4.03 -13.06
N LEU A 181 5.66 4.95 -12.82
CA LEU A 181 4.81 4.99 -11.62
C LEU A 181 3.35 4.74 -12.00
N GLY A 182 2.75 3.69 -11.45
CA GLY A 182 1.30 3.49 -11.47
C GLY A 182 0.59 4.19 -10.31
N THR A 183 -0.72 4.09 -10.22
CA THR A 183 -1.52 4.51 -9.06
C THR A 183 -2.31 3.31 -8.56
N ALA A 184 -1.96 2.84 -7.36
CA ALA A 184 -2.50 1.60 -6.85
C ALA A 184 -3.95 1.74 -6.34
N SER A 185 -4.74 0.70 -6.53
CA SER A 185 -6.14 0.62 -6.12
C SER A 185 -6.54 -0.79 -5.70
N CYS A 186 -7.64 -0.94 -4.97
CA CYS A 186 -8.34 -2.19 -4.72
C CYS A 186 -9.79 -2.09 -5.19
N ALA A 187 -10.44 -3.24 -5.36
CA ALA A 187 -11.89 -3.27 -5.58
C ALA A 187 -12.65 -2.90 -4.30
N SER A 188 -12.20 -3.39 -3.14
CA SER A 188 -12.84 -3.09 -1.86
C SER A 188 -11.92 -3.38 -0.66
N ARG A 189 -12.37 -2.94 0.52
CA ARG A 189 -11.84 -3.30 1.84
C ARG A 189 -12.90 -4.10 2.57
N ALA A 190 -12.53 -5.22 3.17
CA ALA A 190 -13.49 -6.07 3.87
C ALA A 190 -12.90 -6.59 5.19
N VAL A 191 -13.72 -6.54 6.25
CA VAL A 191 -13.43 -7.23 7.51
C VAL A 191 -13.69 -8.72 7.30
N GLY A 192 -12.96 -9.58 8.02
CA GLY A 192 -13.16 -11.02 7.92
C GLY A 192 -14.54 -11.48 8.38
N ASP A 193 -14.90 -12.68 7.93
CA ASP A 193 -16.19 -13.35 8.18
C ASP A 193 -16.14 -14.48 9.22
#